data_AF-A0A970U8Z1-F1
#
_entry.id   AF-A0A970U8Z1-F1
#
_cell.length_a   1.000
_cell.length_b   1.000
_cell.length_c   1.000
_cell.angle_alpha   90.00
_cell.angle_beta   90.00
_cell.angle_gamma   90.00
#
_symmetry.space_group_name_H-M   'P 1'
#
loop_
_entity.id
_entity.type
_entity.pdbx_description
1 polymer ?
#
loop_
_entity_poly.entity_id
_entity_poly.type
_entity_poly.pdbx_seq_one_letter_code
_entity_poly.pdbx_strand_id
1 'polypeptide(L)'
;MKSEATALDNLAIKEEIRPPGAFNRDKTKNIVSAVAYLLGIKTDRLENLYLADCPGFIHKLNENKAARAIRILCSIRTIMLKEYRTVENNLNSLINIDNMPALFNNDDLKWLRTNGIEVIKANTTINNYIISINKLILDNIEKCESLFPGWASWSFIKDLFLMPGCYAPLSKNAKNDTLRKAIKKFWDNNNNYPYQSYINWPLAVMEDNGNILLNDEKFLILLYEAHGQSFNEYSRVRDAGKLIKINIHQFIEESSQTALVVDCENCDVYNLFSALRNLRPQTIEKLSKVILYDDENTTGAWTLISKFIRVPVEHYRINRVAKHKSLVDISLTAGVCKEYYMHRTESFILASSDSDFWGLVKALPDANFLVLMEYSKCGDALKEALSDDGIYYCSLDDFGKGNIEEFKEMAFKASLQEYIDQFNENGVWAAFDVDELVNSIFDVCRFTGTEKQLQSDKIRYMNKFIKALRFDVIENRSENSRRLQMTIGI
;
A
#
# COMPACT_ATOMS: atom_id res chain seq x y z
N MET A 1 -49.81 7.55 11.49
CA MET A 1 -48.45 7.75 12.05
C MET A 1 -47.98 6.60 12.97
N LYS A 2 -48.36 5.34 12.66
CA LYS A 2 -47.85 4.13 13.33
C LYS A 2 -47.78 2.91 12.39
N SER A 3 -47.78 3.13 11.07
CA SER A 3 -47.88 2.07 10.05
C SER A 3 -46.81 2.12 8.95
N GLU A 4 -45.82 3.03 9.05
CA GLU A 4 -44.70 3.09 8.10
C GLU A 4 -43.37 2.59 8.70
N ALA A 5 -43.30 2.38 10.02
CA ALA A 5 -42.10 1.90 10.69
C ALA A 5 -41.88 0.38 10.58
N THR A 6 -42.89 -0.38 10.14
CA THR A 6 -42.80 -1.85 10.02
C THR A 6 -42.49 -2.35 8.61
N ALA A 7 -42.40 -1.45 7.62
CA ALA A 7 -42.05 -1.81 6.24
C ALA A 7 -40.55 -1.71 5.95
N LEU A 8 -39.81 -0.87 6.67
CA LEU A 8 -38.35 -0.72 6.53
C LEU A 8 -37.56 -1.80 7.29
N ASP A 9 -38.07 -2.30 8.42
CA ASP A 9 -37.42 -3.38 9.19
C ASP A 9 -37.62 -4.77 8.58
N ASN A 10 -38.62 -4.96 7.71
CA ASN A 10 -38.86 -6.24 7.01
C ASN A 10 -38.15 -6.36 5.65
N LEU A 11 -37.46 -5.31 5.21
CA LEU A 11 -36.61 -5.33 4.01
C LEU A 11 -35.16 -5.74 4.30
N ALA A 12 -34.81 -5.97 5.58
CA ALA A 12 -33.48 -6.37 6.03
C ALA A 12 -33.32 -7.89 6.28
N ILE A 13 -34.32 -8.73 5.98
CA ILE A 13 -34.30 -10.18 6.31
C ILE A 13 -34.50 -11.08 5.06
N LYS A 14 -34.35 -10.54 3.85
CA LYS A 14 -34.27 -11.36 2.62
C LYS A 14 -33.20 -10.86 1.67
N GLU A 15 -31.96 -10.78 2.14
CA GLU A 15 -30.85 -11.01 1.21
C GLU A 15 -30.72 -12.51 1.02
N GLU A 16 -31.17 -12.97 -0.14
CA GLU A 16 -30.88 -14.29 -0.67
C GLU A 16 -29.40 -14.62 -0.43
N ILE A 17 -29.15 -15.81 0.13
CA ILE A 17 -27.86 -16.47 0.10
C ILE A 17 -27.50 -16.61 -1.39
N ARG A 18 -26.78 -15.63 -1.92
CA ARG A 18 -26.26 -15.64 -3.29
C ARG A 18 -24.98 -16.48 -3.35
N PRO A 19 -24.74 -17.21 -4.44
CA PRO A 19 -23.53 -18.01 -4.58
C PRO A 19 -22.27 -17.12 -4.54
N PRO A 20 -21.20 -17.51 -3.83
CA PRO A 20 -20.00 -16.69 -3.65
C PRO A 20 -19.08 -16.86 -4.88
N GLY A 21 -19.05 -15.89 -5.80
CA GLY A 21 -18.23 -16.05 -7.01
C GLY A 21 -17.75 -14.77 -7.71
N ALA A 22 -18.32 -13.60 -7.41
CA ALA A 22 -17.84 -12.33 -7.95
C ALA A 22 -18.03 -11.24 -6.89
N PHE A 23 -17.16 -11.23 -5.89
CA PHE A 23 -17.17 -10.18 -4.89
C PHE A 23 -16.67 -8.87 -5.52
N ASN A 24 -17.49 -7.82 -5.42
CA ASN A 24 -17.14 -6.48 -5.87
C ASN A 24 -15.96 -5.99 -5.00
N ARG A 25 -14.74 -5.99 -5.55
CA ARG A 25 -13.57 -5.50 -4.82
C ARG A 25 -13.67 -4.00 -4.63
N ASP A 26 -13.45 -3.53 -3.41
CA ASP A 26 -13.50 -2.12 -3.07
C ASP A 26 -12.25 -1.42 -3.61
N LYS A 27 -12.43 -0.27 -4.26
CA LYS A 27 -11.32 0.53 -4.78
C LYS A 27 -10.68 1.31 -3.64
N THR A 28 -9.36 1.22 -3.51
CA THR A 28 -8.63 1.87 -2.41
C THR A 28 -8.55 3.38 -2.60
N LYS A 29 -8.23 4.11 -1.52
CA LYS A 29 -8.04 5.57 -1.54
C LYS A 29 -6.72 6.04 -0.90
N ASN A 30 -5.73 5.17 -0.82
CA ASN A 30 -4.46 5.43 -0.13
C ASN A 30 -3.60 6.46 -0.87
N ILE A 31 -3.53 6.38 -2.20
CA ILE A 31 -2.74 7.30 -3.03
C ILE A 31 -3.47 8.62 -3.20
N VAL A 32 -4.76 8.57 -3.55
CA VAL A 32 -5.54 9.80 -3.78
C VAL A 32 -5.68 10.64 -2.52
N SER A 33 -5.75 10.03 -1.33
CA SER A 33 -5.80 10.76 -0.06
C SER A 33 -4.48 11.50 0.23
N ALA A 34 -3.34 10.87 -0.06
CA ALA A 34 -2.01 11.51 0.03
C ALA A 34 -1.87 12.65 -0.98
N VAL A 35 -2.24 12.44 -2.25
CA VAL A 35 -2.24 13.50 -3.28
C VAL A 35 -3.14 14.65 -2.88
N ALA A 36 -4.37 14.37 -2.45
CA ALA A 36 -5.33 15.36 -2.00
C ALA A 36 -4.80 16.19 -0.81
N TYR A 37 -4.15 15.53 0.16
CA TYR A 37 -3.51 16.21 1.27
C TYR A 37 -2.40 17.16 0.81
N LEU A 38 -1.49 16.70 -0.06
CA LEU A 38 -0.37 17.49 -0.59
C LEU A 38 -0.85 18.66 -1.47
N LEU A 39 -2.01 18.55 -2.12
CA LEU A 39 -2.63 19.64 -2.90
C LEU A 39 -3.18 20.78 -2.05
N GLY A 40 -3.14 20.69 -0.71
CA GLY A 40 -3.64 21.75 0.15
C GLY A 40 -5.15 21.77 0.35
N ILE A 41 -5.86 20.67 0.04
CA ILE A 41 -7.32 20.60 0.22
C ILE A 41 -7.68 20.71 1.69
N LYS A 42 -8.71 21.49 2.03
CA LYS A 42 -9.13 21.74 3.41
C LYS A 42 -9.41 20.45 4.20
N THR A 43 -9.06 20.46 5.48
CA THR A 43 -9.08 19.29 6.36
C THR A 43 -10.48 18.69 6.51
N ASP A 44 -11.51 19.52 6.73
CA ASP A 44 -12.92 19.12 6.79
C ASP A 44 -13.34 18.34 5.54
N ARG A 45 -12.89 18.79 4.36
CA ARG A 45 -13.18 18.11 3.10
C ARG A 45 -12.45 16.77 2.99
N LEU A 46 -11.19 16.71 3.41
CA LEU A 46 -10.41 15.46 3.43
C LEU A 46 -11.03 14.41 4.36
N GLU A 47 -11.48 14.84 5.54
CA GLU A 47 -12.17 13.98 6.51
C GLU A 47 -13.45 13.40 5.90
N ASN A 48 -14.29 14.25 5.30
CA ASN A 48 -15.53 13.83 4.65
C ASN A 48 -15.31 12.82 3.50
N LEU A 49 -14.19 12.90 2.78
CA LEU A 49 -13.93 12.10 1.59
C LEU A 49 -13.23 10.75 1.87
N TYR A 50 -12.35 10.73 2.87
CA TYR A 50 -11.36 9.67 3.02
C TYR A 50 -11.30 9.07 4.44
N LEU A 51 -11.89 9.69 5.47
CA LEU A 51 -11.77 9.20 6.86
C LEU A 51 -12.29 7.77 7.03
N ALA A 52 -13.39 7.45 6.36
CA ALA A 52 -14.02 6.12 6.44
C ALA A 52 -13.15 5.01 5.82
N ASP A 53 -12.37 5.33 4.78
CA ASP A 53 -11.56 4.35 4.04
C ASP A 53 -10.10 4.33 4.51
N CYS A 54 -9.63 5.44 5.10
CA CYS A 54 -8.24 5.62 5.54
C CYS A 54 -8.18 6.21 6.96
N PRO A 55 -8.62 5.50 8.02
CA PRO A 55 -8.64 6.06 9.37
C PRO A 55 -7.25 6.51 9.84
N GLY A 56 -7.17 7.70 10.47
CA GLY A 56 -5.90 8.25 10.99
C GLY A 56 -4.94 8.81 9.93
N PHE A 57 -5.28 8.77 8.63
CA PHE A 57 -4.36 9.20 7.57
C PHE A 57 -3.93 10.67 7.67
N ILE A 58 -4.86 11.57 8.00
CA ILE A 58 -4.57 13.02 8.11
C ILE A 58 -3.57 13.27 9.23
N HIS A 59 -3.72 12.58 10.36
CA HIS A 59 -2.80 12.68 11.49
C HIS A 59 -1.39 12.27 11.06
N LYS A 60 -1.26 11.08 10.45
CA LYS A 60 0.02 10.56 9.95
C LYS A 60 0.69 11.51 8.94
N LEU A 61 -0.08 12.10 8.03
CA LEU A 61 0.46 13.05 7.04
C LEU A 61 0.82 14.40 7.66
N ASN A 62 0.09 14.87 8.68
CA ASN A 62 0.41 16.10 9.42
C ASN A 62 1.70 15.99 10.23
N GLU A 63 2.02 14.81 10.76
CA GLU A 63 3.27 14.54 11.48
C GLU A 63 4.48 14.50 10.54
N ASN A 64 4.27 14.16 9.26
CA ASN A 64 5.33 14.19 8.27
C ASN A 64 5.64 15.64 7.84
N LYS A 65 6.81 16.15 8.26
CA LYS A 65 7.26 17.52 7.99
C LYS A 65 7.31 17.84 6.48
N ALA A 66 7.77 16.91 5.64
CA ALA A 66 7.84 17.13 4.20
C ALA A 66 6.44 17.26 3.59
N ALA A 67 5.52 16.35 3.96
CA ALA A 67 4.14 16.37 3.51
C ALA A 67 3.43 17.67 3.91
N ARG A 68 3.56 18.08 5.17
CA ARG A 68 2.96 19.32 5.69
C ARG A 68 3.53 20.56 5.00
N ALA A 69 4.84 20.60 4.73
CA ALA A 69 5.44 21.70 3.99
C ALA A 69 4.86 21.84 2.58
N ILE A 70 4.78 20.74 1.82
CA ILE A 70 4.20 20.75 0.46
C ILE A 70 2.72 21.11 0.49
N ARG A 71 1.95 20.58 1.43
CA ARG A 71 0.54 20.93 1.63
C ARG A 71 0.34 22.44 1.79
N ILE A 72 1.11 23.07 2.68
CA ILE A 72 0.99 24.51 2.94
C ILE A 72 1.40 25.31 1.69
N LEU A 73 2.51 24.96 1.04
CA LEU A 73 2.99 25.65 -0.15
C LEU A 73 1.99 25.55 -1.32
N CYS A 74 1.42 24.36 -1.56
CA CYS A 74 0.38 24.16 -2.57
C CYS A 74 -0.92 24.93 -2.25
N SER A 75 -1.29 25.02 -0.97
CA SER A 75 -2.42 25.82 -0.50
C SER A 75 -2.19 27.31 -0.79
N ILE A 76 -1.03 27.87 -0.40
CA ILE A 76 -0.65 29.26 -0.67
C ILE A 76 -0.70 29.55 -2.17
N ARG A 77 -0.10 28.69 -3.01
CA ARG A 77 -0.15 28.84 -4.47
C ARG A 77 -1.58 28.87 -5.00
N THR A 78 -2.42 27.94 -4.55
CA THR A 78 -3.81 27.85 -4.99
C THR A 78 -4.60 29.10 -4.59
N ILE A 79 -4.40 29.61 -3.37
CA ILE A 79 -5.01 30.86 -2.91
C ILE A 79 -4.54 32.04 -3.77
N MET A 80 -3.25 32.17 -4.06
CA MET A 80 -2.72 33.22 -4.93
C MET A 80 -3.29 33.17 -6.35
N LEU A 81 -3.55 31.97 -6.88
CA LEU A 81 -4.18 31.82 -8.19
C LEU A 81 -5.66 32.20 -8.17
N LYS A 82 -6.41 31.83 -7.12
CA LYS A 82 -7.84 32.14 -6.98
C LYS A 82 -8.07 33.62 -6.68
N GLU A 83 -7.34 34.15 -5.71
CA GLU A 83 -7.50 35.51 -5.17
C GLU A 83 -6.49 36.49 -5.77
N TYR A 84 -6.08 36.26 -7.02
CA TYR A 84 -4.96 36.93 -7.65
C TYR A 84 -5.04 38.46 -7.54
N ARG A 85 -6.19 39.05 -7.88
CA ARG A 85 -6.39 40.51 -7.82
C ARG A 85 -6.33 41.05 -6.40
N THR A 86 -6.97 40.35 -5.45
CA THR A 86 -7.01 40.74 -4.04
C THR A 86 -5.59 40.73 -3.45
N VAL A 87 -4.84 39.66 -3.70
CA VAL A 87 -3.46 39.53 -3.23
C VAL A 87 -2.55 40.55 -3.90
N GLU A 88 -2.68 40.77 -5.22
CA GLU A 88 -1.90 41.77 -5.95
C GLU A 88 -2.12 43.19 -5.42
N ASN A 89 -3.38 43.58 -5.16
CA ASN A 89 -3.72 44.89 -4.61
C ASN A 89 -3.13 45.10 -3.20
N ASN A 90 -3.18 44.08 -2.34
CA ASN A 90 -2.58 44.14 -1.01
C ASN A 90 -1.05 44.25 -1.08
N LEU A 91 -0.40 43.46 -1.95
CA LEU A 91 1.06 43.53 -2.15
C LEU A 91 1.49 44.90 -2.69
N ASN A 92 0.75 45.48 -3.63
CA ASN A 92 0.98 46.84 -4.13
C ASN A 92 0.80 47.91 -3.03
N SER A 93 -0.02 47.62 -2.03
CA SER A 93 -0.20 48.46 -0.83
C SER A 93 0.83 48.16 0.28
N LEU A 94 1.89 47.40 -0.04
CA LEU A 94 2.95 46.99 0.88
C LEU A 94 2.48 46.10 2.05
N ILE A 95 1.32 45.46 1.92
CA ILE A 95 0.80 44.48 2.88
C ILE A 95 1.35 43.10 2.51
N ASN A 96 2.13 42.49 3.40
CA ASN A 96 2.66 41.13 3.23
C ASN A 96 1.60 40.06 3.56
N ILE A 97 1.81 38.82 3.10
CA ILE A 97 0.82 37.73 3.22
C ILE A 97 0.49 37.32 4.67
N ASP A 98 1.40 37.55 5.62
CA ASP A 98 1.22 37.33 7.06
C ASP A 98 0.27 38.35 7.71
N ASN A 99 -0.05 39.43 6.98
CA ASN A 99 -1.05 40.42 7.35
C ASN A 99 -2.35 40.27 6.53
N MET A 100 -2.55 39.11 5.88
CA MET A 100 -3.78 38.77 5.16
C MET A 100 -4.46 37.51 5.74
N PRO A 101 -4.88 37.51 7.03
CA PRO A 101 -5.34 36.30 7.74
C PRO A 101 -6.65 35.70 7.19
N ALA A 102 -7.44 36.49 6.44
CA ALA A 102 -8.62 35.98 5.74
C ALA A 102 -8.26 35.06 4.56
N LEU A 103 -7.02 35.15 4.06
CA LEU A 103 -6.54 34.39 2.91
C LEU A 103 -5.49 33.34 3.32
N PHE A 104 -4.53 33.72 4.16
CA PHE A 104 -3.41 32.85 4.55
C PHE A 104 -3.43 32.57 6.05
N ASN A 105 -3.21 31.31 6.42
CA ASN A 105 -3.15 30.90 7.81
C ASN A 105 -1.79 31.29 8.42
N ASN A 106 -1.81 32.14 9.45
CA ASN A 106 -0.59 32.65 10.09
C ASN A 106 0.19 31.57 10.86
N ASP A 107 -0.49 30.56 11.41
CA ASP A 107 0.18 29.43 12.06
C ASP A 107 0.94 28.58 11.04
N ASP A 108 0.38 28.38 9.85
CA ASP A 108 1.07 27.67 8.76
C ASP A 108 2.31 28.44 8.26
N LEU A 109 2.20 29.77 8.10
CA LEU A 109 3.35 30.61 7.74
C LEU A 109 4.45 30.58 8.82
N LYS A 110 4.06 30.66 10.09
CA LYS A 110 4.99 30.54 11.23
C LYS A 110 5.62 29.14 11.29
N TRP A 111 4.83 28.11 11.01
CA TRP A 111 5.30 26.72 10.99
C TRP A 111 6.33 26.50 9.89
N LEU A 112 6.10 26.99 8.67
CA LEU A 112 7.08 26.94 7.57
C LEU A 112 8.39 27.62 7.96
N ARG A 113 8.32 28.83 8.52
CA ARG A 113 9.51 29.57 8.98
C ARG A 113 10.29 28.81 10.04
N THR A 114 9.59 28.23 11.02
CA THR A 114 10.21 27.43 12.09
C THR A 114 10.87 26.15 11.56
N ASN A 115 10.43 25.65 10.41
CA ASN A 115 11.02 24.49 9.72
C ASN A 115 11.99 24.90 8.59
N GLY A 116 12.50 26.14 8.59
CA GLY A 116 13.54 26.59 7.67
C GLY A 116 13.06 26.93 6.25
N ILE A 117 11.74 27.08 6.05
CA ILE A 117 11.15 27.45 4.74
C ILE A 117 10.68 28.90 4.82
N GLU A 118 11.48 29.82 4.26
CA GLU A 118 11.15 31.24 4.23
C GLU A 118 10.26 31.59 3.04
N VAL A 119 9.01 31.96 3.33
CA VAL A 119 8.01 32.31 2.32
C VAL A 119 7.80 33.81 2.17
N ILE A 120 7.87 34.56 3.27
CA ILE A 120 7.55 35.99 3.29
C ILE A 120 8.60 36.77 2.50
N LYS A 121 8.15 37.48 1.46
CA LYS A 121 8.99 38.37 0.65
C LYS A 121 8.47 39.80 0.72
N ALA A 122 9.35 40.72 1.09
CA ALA A 122 9.04 42.15 1.06
C ALA A 122 9.11 42.69 -0.37
N ASN A 123 8.23 43.65 -0.69
CA ASN A 123 8.26 44.43 -1.94
C ASN A 123 8.34 43.56 -3.21
N THR A 124 7.43 42.58 -3.33
CA THR A 124 7.35 41.67 -4.48
C THR A 124 6.00 41.76 -5.17
N THR A 125 5.96 41.40 -6.45
CA THR A 125 4.72 41.20 -7.19
C THR A 125 4.16 39.80 -6.93
N ILE A 126 2.86 39.61 -7.15
CA ILE A 126 2.23 38.29 -7.04
C ILE A 126 2.86 37.25 -7.98
N ASN A 127 3.26 37.64 -9.20
CA ASN A 127 3.91 36.73 -10.15
C ASN A 127 5.26 36.23 -9.62
N ASN A 128 6.08 37.13 -9.06
CA ASN A 128 7.33 36.74 -8.40
C ASN A 128 7.07 35.91 -7.14
N TYR A 129 5.97 36.14 -6.45
CA TYR A 129 5.54 35.32 -5.32
C TYR A 129 5.21 33.89 -5.75
N ILE A 130 4.35 33.71 -6.76
CA ILE A 130 3.98 32.40 -7.31
C ILE A 130 5.23 31.64 -7.77
N ILE A 131 6.15 32.31 -8.47
CA ILE A 131 7.44 31.72 -8.87
C ILE A 131 8.24 31.23 -7.66
N SER A 132 8.28 32.04 -6.60
CA SER A 132 8.99 31.70 -5.37
C SER A 132 8.39 30.48 -4.68
N ILE A 133 7.06 30.41 -4.59
CA ILE A 133 6.35 29.24 -4.06
C ILE A 133 6.59 28.00 -4.94
N ASN A 134 6.52 28.13 -6.27
CA ASN A 134 6.80 27.03 -7.18
C ASN A 134 8.23 26.49 -7.00
N LYS A 135 9.21 27.36 -6.77
CA LYS A 135 10.58 26.97 -6.49
C LYS A 135 10.68 26.22 -5.16
N LEU A 136 10.03 26.71 -4.10
CA LEU A 136 9.98 26.00 -2.82
C LEU A 136 9.30 24.63 -2.91
N ILE A 137 8.24 24.49 -3.72
CA ILE A 137 7.61 23.19 -3.99
C ILE A 137 8.59 22.27 -4.71
N LEU A 138 9.24 22.75 -5.78
CA LEU A 138 10.24 21.98 -6.54
C LEU A 138 11.38 21.48 -5.64
N ASP A 139 11.88 22.32 -4.75
CA ASP A 139 13.03 22.01 -3.89
C ASP A 139 12.69 21.05 -2.73
N ASN A 140 11.41 20.86 -2.43
CA ASN A 140 10.97 20.04 -1.30
C ASN A 140 10.15 18.81 -1.69
N ILE A 141 9.59 18.75 -2.90
CA ILE A 141 8.64 17.70 -3.27
C ILE A 141 9.26 16.30 -3.24
N GLU A 142 10.55 16.17 -3.57
CA GLU A 142 11.28 14.89 -3.55
C GLU A 142 11.20 14.18 -2.20
N LYS A 143 11.16 14.96 -1.10
CA LYS A 143 11.08 14.44 0.27
C LYS A 143 9.74 13.76 0.57
N CYS A 144 8.77 13.83 -0.34
CA CYS A 144 7.47 13.18 -0.23
C CYS A 144 7.40 11.84 -0.97
N GLU A 145 8.45 11.39 -1.66
CA GLU A 145 8.45 10.11 -2.40
C GLU A 145 8.04 8.94 -1.51
N SER A 146 8.56 8.89 -0.28
CA SER A 146 8.28 7.81 0.69
C SER A 146 6.84 7.74 1.18
N LEU A 147 5.99 8.71 0.84
CA LEU A 147 4.55 8.67 1.12
C LEU A 147 3.81 7.74 0.14
N PHE A 148 4.41 7.50 -1.02
CA PHE A 148 3.83 6.70 -2.08
C PHE A 148 4.54 5.35 -2.13
N PRO A 149 3.82 4.29 -2.50
CA PRO A 149 4.44 2.98 -2.60
C PRO A 149 5.40 2.94 -3.80
N GLY A 150 6.54 2.25 -3.66
CA GLY A 150 7.60 2.22 -4.68
C GLY A 150 7.23 1.56 -6.02
N TRP A 151 6.02 1.03 -6.14
CA TRP A 151 5.45 0.52 -7.40
C TRP A 151 4.65 1.59 -8.18
N ALA A 152 4.20 2.64 -7.51
CA ALA A 152 3.57 3.78 -8.17
C ALA A 152 4.68 4.72 -8.68
N SER A 153 4.61 5.12 -9.96
CA SER A 153 5.64 5.98 -10.55
C SER A 153 5.69 7.34 -9.85
N TRP A 154 6.69 7.52 -8.99
CA TRP A 154 6.89 8.79 -8.29
C TRP A 154 7.10 9.95 -9.26
N SER A 155 7.83 9.73 -10.36
CA SER A 155 8.01 10.76 -11.39
C SER A 155 6.68 11.32 -11.92
N PHE A 156 5.69 10.46 -12.15
CA PHE A 156 4.37 10.88 -12.63
C PHE A 156 3.59 11.63 -11.56
N ILE A 157 3.64 11.16 -10.30
CA ILE A 157 2.97 11.79 -9.16
C ILE A 157 3.60 13.15 -8.84
N LYS A 158 4.93 13.25 -8.88
CA LYS A 158 5.69 14.48 -8.63
C LYS A 158 5.31 15.59 -9.61
N ASP A 159 5.18 15.25 -10.89
CA ASP A 159 4.88 16.21 -11.95
C ASP A 159 3.56 16.96 -11.73
N LEU A 160 2.62 16.36 -10.98
CA LEU A 160 1.33 16.93 -10.62
C LEU A 160 1.45 18.21 -9.80
N PHE A 161 2.48 18.30 -8.95
CA PHE A 161 2.67 19.43 -8.05
C PHE A 161 3.50 20.54 -8.69
N LEU A 162 4.16 20.26 -9.80
CA LEU A 162 5.07 21.17 -10.47
C LEU A 162 4.31 22.14 -11.38
N MET A 163 4.86 23.34 -11.60
CA MET A 163 4.36 24.27 -12.63
C MET A 163 5.50 24.48 -13.63
N PRO A 164 5.58 23.66 -14.70
CA PRO A 164 6.74 23.61 -15.58
C PRO A 164 7.13 24.99 -16.12
N GLY A 165 8.43 25.31 -16.06
CA GLY A 165 9.00 26.58 -16.53
C GLY A 165 8.70 27.81 -15.65
N CYS A 166 8.09 27.64 -14.47
CA CYS A 166 7.66 28.75 -13.61
C CYS A 166 8.44 28.86 -12.29
N TYR A 167 9.77 28.70 -12.35
CA TYR A 167 10.65 28.64 -11.17
C TYR A 167 11.72 29.75 -11.08
N ALA A 168 12.06 30.38 -12.21
CA ALA A 168 13.09 31.42 -12.26
C ALA A 168 12.48 32.81 -11.97
N PRO A 169 13.09 33.63 -11.08
CA PRO A 169 12.62 34.97 -10.79
C PRO A 169 12.55 35.84 -12.05
N LEU A 170 11.55 36.72 -12.12
CA LEU A 170 11.47 37.70 -13.20
C LEU A 170 12.25 38.97 -12.84
N SER A 171 13.04 39.47 -13.79
CA SER A 171 13.46 40.87 -13.78
C SER A 171 12.23 41.78 -13.73
N LYS A 172 12.35 42.98 -13.15
CA LYS A 172 11.24 43.93 -12.90
C LYS A 172 10.35 44.22 -14.13
N ASN A 173 10.86 43.98 -15.35
CA ASN A 173 10.14 44.18 -16.61
C ASN A 173 9.98 42.91 -17.47
N ALA A 174 10.45 41.74 -17.00
CA ALA A 174 10.41 40.50 -17.77
C ALA A 174 9.01 39.88 -17.74
N LYS A 175 8.49 39.58 -18.93
CA LYS A 175 7.22 38.88 -19.14
C LYS A 175 7.48 37.38 -19.10
N ASN A 176 7.00 36.67 -18.07
CA ASN A 176 6.99 35.20 -18.10
C ASN A 176 5.73 34.72 -18.83
N ASP A 177 5.85 34.53 -20.14
CA ASP A 177 4.73 34.04 -20.94
C ASP A 177 4.30 32.63 -20.54
N THR A 178 5.20 31.81 -20.00
CA THR A 178 4.89 30.48 -19.45
C THR A 178 4.02 30.59 -18.21
N LEU A 179 4.36 31.47 -17.26
CA LEU A 179 3.54 31.70 -16.06
C LEU A 179 2.17 32.25 -16.44
N ARG A 180 2.09 33.22 -17.36
CA ARG A 180 0.80 33.76 -17.81
C ARG A 180 -0.07 32.69 -18.44
N LYS A 181 0.50 31.82 -19.28
CA LYS A 181 -0.22 30.69 -19.88
C LYS A 181 -0.71 29.72 -18.80
N ALA A 182 0.11 29.41 -17.79
CA ALA A 182 -0.28 28.53 -16.69
C ALA A 182 -1.42 29.12 -15.84
N ILE A 183 -1.34 30.41 -15.48
CA ILE A 183 -2.39 31.12 -14.74
C ILE A 183 -3.68 31.18 -15.57
N LYS A 184 -3.59 31.56 -16.84
CA LYS A 184 -4.74 31.60 -17.75
C LYS A 184 -5.39 30.23 -17.87
N LYS A 185 -4.59 29.17 -18.09
CA LYS A 185 -5.08 27.79 -18.12
C LYS A 185 -5.84 27.42 -16.85
N PHE A 186 -5.36 27.84 -15.68
CA PHE A 186 -6.05 27.60 -14.40
C PHE A 186 -7.39 28.33 -14.34
N TRP A 187 -7.45 29.62 -14.68
CA TRP A 187 -8.70 30.39 -14.64
C TRP A 187 -9.74 29.92 -15.65
N ASP A 188 -9.33 29.67 -16.90
CA ASP A 188 -10.24 29.23 -17.97
C ASP A 188 -10.88 27.87 -17.66
N ASN A 189 -10.28 27.08 -16.77
CA ASN A 189 -10.67 25.69 -16.49
C ASN A 189 -10.89 25.40 -14.99
N ASN A 190 -11.10 26.41 -14.14
CA ASN A 190 -11.10 26.25 -12.67
C ASN A 190 -12.03 25.13 -12.17
N ASN A 191 -13.17 24.90 -12.83
CA ASN A 191 -14.12 23.84 -12.47
C ASN A 191 -13.63 22.42 -12.79
N ASN A 192 -12.68 22.28 -13.71
CA ASN A 192 -12.09 20.99 -14.12
C ASN A 192 -10.93 20.57 -13.20
N TYR A 193 -10.43 21.48 -12.35
CA TYR A 193 -9.42 21.15 -11.35
C TYR A 193 -10.06 20.46 -10.15
N PRO A 194 -9.51 19.33 -9.66
CA PRO A 194 -10.06 18.64 -8.50
C PRO A 194 -10.08 19.58 -7.30
N TYR A 195 -11.29 19.84 -6.80
CA TYR A 195 -11.53 20.76 -5.68
C TYR A 195 -11.03 22.19 -5.92
N GLN A 196 -10.92 22.58 -7.19
CA GLN A 196 -10.35 23.85 -7.64
C GLN A 196 -8.91 24.08 -7.12
N SER A 197 -8.16 23.01 -6.88
CA SER A 197 -6.74 23.09 -6.50
C SER A 197 -5.86 22.98 -7.73
N TYR A 198 -4.80 23.78 -7.82
CA TYR A 198 -3.88 23.69 -8.95
C TYR A 198 -3.19 22.32 -8.98
N ILE A 199 -3.26 21.65 -10.13
CA ILE A 199 -2.52 20.43 -10.45
C ILE A 199 -2.02 20.52 -11.89
N ASN A 200 -0.79 20.12 -12.16
CA ASN A 200 -0.27 20.07 -13.52
C ASN A 200 -0.77 18.80 -14.22
N TRP A 201 -1.95 18.93 -14.83
CA TRP A 201 -2.63 17.85 -15.52
C TRP A 201 -3.05 18.29 -16.93
N PRO A 202 -3.02 17.40 -17.94
CA PRO A 202 -3.52 17.71 -19.28
C PRO A 202 -5.05 17.95 -19.28
N LEU A 203 -5.52 19.03 -19.89
CA LEU A 203 -6.96 19.36 -19.90
C LEU A 203 -7.81 18.26 -20.55
N ALA A 204 -7.31 17.68 -21.64
CA ALA A 204 -7.99 16.59 -22.36
C ALA A 204 -8.27 15.35 -21.48
N VAL A 205 -7.53 15.19 -20.38
CA VAL A 205 -7.74 14.09 -19.42
C VAL A 205 -8.65 14.55 -18.25
N MET A 206 -8.74 15.85 -17.97
CA MET A 206 -9.64 16.40 -16.95
C MET A 206 -11.08 16.51 -17.47
N GLU A 207 -11.23 16.94 -18.72
CA GLU A 207 -12.51 16.98 -19.43
C GLU A 207 -13.06 15.54 -19.49
N ASP A 208 -14.36 15.38 -19.20
CA ASP A 208 -15.11 14.11 -19.19
C ASP A 208 -14.78 13.08 -18.10
N ASN A 209 -13.77 13.31 -17.26
CA ASN A 209 -13.39 12.34 -16.22
C ASN A 209 -13.89 12.68 -14.81
N GLY A 210 -14.63 13.79 -14.61
CA GLY A 210 -15.15 14.18 -13.29
C GLY A 210 -14.05 14.30 -12.22
N ASN A 211 -14.32 13.88 -10.98
CA ASN A 211 -13.29 13.91 -9.93
C ASN A 211 -12.25 12.81 -10.15
N ILE A 212 -11.02 13.18 -10.52
CA ILE A 212 -9.89 12.26 -10.71
C ILE A 212 -9.37 11.68 -9.40
N LEU A 213 -9.61 12.33 -8.25
CA LEU A 213 -9.16 11.89 -6.92
C LEU A 213 -10.21 11.02 -6.20
N LEU A 214 -11.11 10.38 -6.97
CA LEU A 214 -12.20 9.55 -6.43
C LEU A 214 -11.68 8.28 -5.73
N ASN A 215 -10.75 7.58 -6.38
CA ASN A 215 -10.11 6.36 -5.89
C ASN A 215 -8.79 6.12 -6.63
N ASP A 216 -7.94 5.26 -6.07
CA ASP A 216 -6.58 5.00 -6.57
C ASP A 216 -6.58 4.41 -7.97
N GLU A 217 -7.51 3.49 -8.28
CA GLU A 217 -7.61 2.88 -9.61
C GLU A 217 -7.85 3.93 -10.70
N LYS A 218 -8.93 4.72 -10.56
CA LYS A 218 -9.26 5.75 -11.54
C LYS A 218 -8.12 6.75 -11.70
N PHE A 219 -7.56 7.18 -10.57
CA PHE A 219 -6.47 8.14 -10.57
C PHE A 219 -5.24 7.61 -11.30
N LEU A 220 -4.80 6.39 -11.02
CA LEU A 220 -3.59 5.81 -11.63
C LEU A 220 -3.78 5.45 -13.10
N ILE A 221 -4.97 4.99 -13.52
CA ILE A 221 -5.28 4.78 -14.94
C ILE A 221 -5.06 6.10 -15.71
N LEU A 222 -5.74 7.16 -15.28
CA LEU A 222 -5.65 8.47 -15.93
C LEU A 222 -4.25 9.08 -15.84
N LEU A 223 -3.54 8.86 -14.71
CA LEU A 223 -2.18 9.34 -14.52
C LEU A 223 -1.21 8.69 -15.51
N TYR A 224 -1.28 7.37 -15.66
CA TYR A 224 -0.39 6.64 -16.56
C TYR A 224 -0.72 6.96 -18.02
N GLU A 225 -2.01 7.08 -18.36
CA GLU A 225 -2.45 7.49 -19.70
C GLU A 225 -1.93 8.88 -20.07
N ALA A 226 -1.96 9.83 -19.13
CA ALA A 226 -1.39 11.17 -19.32
C ALA A 226 0.12 11.15 -19.60
N HIS A 227 0.82 10.07 -19.25
CA HIS A 227 2.24 9.84 -19.51
C HIS A 227 2.48 8.82 -20.64
N GLY A 228 1.46 8.48 -21.43
CA GLY A 228 1.57 7.56 -22.55
C GLY A 228 1.79 6.09 -22.15
N GLN A 229 1.38 5.71 -20.92
CA GLN A 229 1.50 4.35 -20.40
C GLN A 229 0.14 3.78 -19.96
N SER A 230 0.05 2.46 -19.82
CA SER A 230 -1.13 1.76 -19.30
C SER A 230 -0.90 1.30 -17.87
N PHE A 231 -1.84 1.56 -16.96
CA PHE A 231 -1.84 0.98 -15.61
C PHE A 231 -2.57 -0.37 -15.60
N ASN A 232 -1.88 -1.45 -15.23
CA ASN A 232 -2.44 -2.82 -15.24
C ASN A 232 -2.38 -3.51 -13.86
N GLU A 233 -2.04 -2.78 -12.80
CA GLU A 233 -1.76 -3.35 -11.47
C GLU A 233 -2.96 -3.29 -10.52
N TYR A 234 -4.12 -3.75 -11.00
CA TYR A 234 -5.41 -3.59 -10.30
C TYR A 234 -5.43 -4.21 -8.90
N SER A 235 -4.71 -5.31 -8.67
CA SER A 235 -4.62 -5.95 -7.34
C SER A 235 -3.96 -5.06 -6.28
N ARG A 236 -3.22 -4.01 -6.67
CA ARG A 236 -2.62 -3.04 -5.75
C ARG A 236 -3.56 -1.90 -5.34
N VAL A 237 -4.66 -1.72 -6.07
CA VAL A 237 -5.63 -0.61 -5.88
C VAL A 237 -7.06 -1.08 -5.66
N ARG A 238 -7.24 -2.39 -5.50
CA ARG A 238 -8.50 -3.04 -5.16
C ARG A 238 -8.28 -3.90 -3.92
N ASP A 239 -9.26 -3.97 -3.05
CA ASP A 239 -9.20 -4.73 -1.81
C ASP A 239 -10.48 -5.53 -1.57
N ALA A 240 -10.45 -6.45 -0.62
CA ALA A 240 -11.61 -7.26 -0.27
C ALA A 240 -12.74 -6.37 0.21
N GLY A 241 -13.95 -6.64 -0.27
CA GLY A 241 -15.13 -5.86 0.08
C GLY A 241 -15.40 -5.88 1.59
N LYS A 242 -16.04 -4.81 2.10
CA LYS A 242 -16.37 -4.68 3.54
C LYS A 242 -17.05 -5.92 4.13
N LEU A 243 -17.96 -6.55 3.40
CA LEU A 243 -18.69 -7.74 3.88
C LEU A 243 -17.75 -8.92 4.17
N ILE A 244 -16.76 -9.18 3.31
CA ILE A 244 -15.77 -10.26 3.53
C ILE A 244 -15.03 -10.03 4.85
N LYS A 245 -14.57 -8.79 5.08
CA LYS A 245 -13.85 -8.42 6.30
C LYS A 245 -14.73 -8.50 7.55
N ILE A 246 -16.01 -8.15 7.43
CA ILE A 246 -17.00 -8.27 8.52
C ILE A 246 -17.21 -9.74 8.86
N ASN A 247 -17.39 -10.61 7.87
CA ASN A 247 -17.63 -12.04 8.08
C ASN A 247 -16.43 -12.72 8.78
N ILE A 248 -15.19 -12.43 8.35
CA ILE A 248 -13.99 -12.94 9.02
C ILE A 248 -13.91 -12.41 10.47
N HIS A 249 -14.19 -11.13 10.67
CA HIS A 249 -14.19 -10.55 12.02
C HIS A 249 -15.24 -11.20 12.92
N GLN A 250 -16.46 -11.38 12.44
CA GLN A 250 -17.54 -12.01 13.18
C GLN A 250 -17.21 -13.46 13.54
N PHE A 251 -16.66 -14.23 12.60
CA PHE A 251 -16.21 -15.60 12.85
C PHE A 251 -15.19 -15.69 14.00
N ILE A 252 -14.22 -14.77 14.04
CA ILE A 252 -13.20 -14.73 15.10
C ILE A 252 -13.81 -14.25 16.43
N GLU A 253 -14.75 -13.31 16.42
CA GLU A 253 -15.40 -12.75 17.61
C GLU A 253 -16.35 -13.72 18.32
N GLU A 254 -17.06 -14.55 17.55
CA GLU A 254 -18.05 -15.50 18.08
C GLU A 254 -17.41 -16.70 18.76
N SER A 255 -16.14 -16.96 18.48
CA SER A 255 -15.39 -18.10 19.00
C SER A 255 -14.60 -17.74 20.26
N SER A 256 -14.57 -18.68 21.22
CA SER A 256 -13.72 -18.59 22.39
C SER A 256 -12.22 -18.74 22.05
N GLN A 257 -11.92 -19.58 21.05
CA GLN A 257 -10.57 -19.92 20.65
C GLN A 257 -10.52 -20.25 19.14
N THR A 258 -10.00 -19.30 18.35
CA THR A 258 -9.82 -19.46 16.91
C THR A 258 -8.34 -19.59 16.53
N ALA A 259 -7.99 -20.64 15.79
CA ALA A 259 -6.67 -20.78 15.18
C ALA A 259 -6.72 -20.56 13.67
N LEU A 260 -5.71 -19.89 13.11
CA LEU A 260 -5.47 -19.84 11.67
C LEU A 260 -4.50 -20.95 11.30
N VAL A 261 -4.94 -21.91 10.48
CA VAL A 261 -4.15 -23.05 10.05
C VAL A 261 -3.85 -22.90 8.56
N VAL A 262 -2.58 -22.97 8.20
CA VAL A 262 -2.11 -22.66 6.85
C VAL A 262 -1.40 -23.86 6.26
N ASP A 263 -1.91 -24.30 5.12
CA ASP A 263 -1.22 -25.21 4.22
C ASP A 263 -0.26 -24.39 3.35
N CYS A 264 1.02 -24.40 3.71
CA CYS A 264 2.03 -23.57 3.07
C CYS A 264 2.46 -24.09 1.68
N GLU A 265 2.07 -25.33 1.32
CA GLU A 265 2.33 -25.92 0.01
C GLU A 265 1.33 -25.37 -1.02
N ASN A 266 0.04 -25.29 -0.64
CA ASN A 266 -1.03 -24.84 -1.52
C ASN A 266 -1.42 -23.36 -1.37
N CYS A 267 -0.96 -22.67 -0.32
CA CYS A 267 -1.23 -21.24 -0.11
C CYS A 267 -0.06 -20.36 -0.61
N ASP A 268 -0.36 -19.22 -1.21
CA ASP A 268 0.60 -18.16 -1.54
C ASP A 268 0.79 -17.26 -0.31
N VAL A 269 2.03 -17.21 0.18
CA VAL A 269 2.42 -16.44 1.39
C VAL A 269 2.08 -14.94 1.27
N TYR A 270 2.17 -14.37 0.07
CA TYR A 270 1.92 -12.95 -0.17
C TYR A 270 0.42 -12.64 -0.20
N ASN A 271 -0.38 -13.57 -0.72
CA ASN A 271 -1.84 -13.54 -0.67
C ASN A 271 -2.33 -13.64 0.80
N LEU A 272 -1.82 -14.58 1.58
CA LEU A 272 -2.15 -14.68 3.01
C LEU A 272 -1.72 -13.42 3.76
N PHE A 273 -0.48 -12.97 3.55
CA PHE A 273 0.02 -11.76 4.20
C PHE A 273 -0.80 -10.52 3.85
N SER A 274 -1.23 -10.40 2.59
CA SER A 274 -2.17 -9.37 2.12
C SER A 274 -3.48 -9.42 2.92
N ALA A 275 -4.06 -10.61 3.10
CA ALA A 275 -5.29 -10.76 3.89
C ALA A 275 -5.10 -10.32 5.34
N LEU A 276 -4.05 -10.81 6.02
CA LEU A 276 -3.73 -10.43 7.40
C LEU A 276 -3.51 -8.92 7.56
N ARG A 277 -2.85 -8.28 6.59
CA ARG A 277 -2.54 -6.85 6.62
C ARG A 277 -3.74 -5.95 6.37
N ASN A 278 -4.70 -6.41 5.58
CA ASN A 278 -5.91 -5.66 5.22
C ASN A 278 -7.09 -5.89 6.19
N LEU A 279 -6.97 -6.85 7.11
CA LEU A 279 -7.84 -7.01 8.27
C LEU A 279 -7.47 -6.02 9.38
N ARG A 280 -8.43 -5.72 10.27
CA ARG A 280 -8.17 -4.78 11.38
C ARG A 280 -7.19 -5.44 12.38
N PRO A 281 -6.22 -4.70 12.93
CA PRO A 281 -5.26 -5.27 13.89
C PRO A 281 -5.94 -5.98 15.07
N GLN A 282 -7.04 -5.42 15.59
CA GLN A 282 -7.80 -6.00 16.70
C GLN A 282 -8.44 -7.35 16.32
N THR A 283 -8.78 -7.55 15.04
CA THR A 283 -9.31 -8.82 14.53
C THR A 283 -8.25 -9.90 14.57
N ILE A 284 -7.05 -9.58 14.07
CA ILE A 284 -5.93 -10.52 14.04
C ILE A 284 -5.47 -10.86 15.45
N GLU A 285 -5.37 -9.86 16.34
CA GLU A 285 -4.93 -10.06 17.73
C GLU A 285 -5.86 -10.97 18.57
N LYS A 286 -7.07 -11.27 18.10
CA LYS A 286 -7.99 -12.22 18.74
C LYS A 286 -7.76 -13.69 18.37
N LEU A 287 -6.96 -13.96 17.33
CA LEU A 287 -6.54 -15.32 17.03
C LEU A 287 -5.69 -15.86 18.19
N SER A 288 -5.92 -17.12 18.57
CA SER A 288 -5.13 -17.78 19.61
C SER A 288 -3.70 -18.07 19.13
N LYS A 289 -3.57 -18.50 17.87
CA LYS A 289 -2.31 -18.79 17.20
C LYS A 289 -2.50 -18.85 15.67
N VAL A 290 -1.38 -18.71 14.96
CA VAL A 290 -1.23 -19.08 13.55
C VAL A 290 -0.37 -20.33 13.48
N ILE A 291 -0.81 -21.36 12.75
CA ILE A 291 -0.10 -22.62 12.61
C ILE A 291 0.24 -22.82 11.14
N LEU A 292 1.54 -22.84 10.84
CA LEU A 292 2.09 -23.01 9.50
C LEU A 292 2.58 -24.45 9.34
N TYR A 293 2.02 -25.19 8.39
CA TYR A 293 2.52 -26.50 7.98
C TYR A 293 3.19 -26.39 6.62
N ASP A 294 4.50 -26.63 6.58
CA ASP A 294 5.29 -26.51 5.36
C ASP A 294 6.32 -27.63 5.22
N ASP A 295 7.13 -27.59 4.16
CA ASP A 295 8.14 -28.61 3.88
C ASP A 295 9.40 -28.01 3.24
N GLU A 296 10.27 -28.83 2.65
CA GLU A 296 11.49 -28.37 1.99
C GLU A 296 11.24 -27.63 0.66
N ASN A 297 10.05 -27.74 0.07
CA ASN A 297 9.73 -27.14 -1.22
C ASN A 297 9.06 -25.76 -1.09
N THR A 298 8.56 -25.38 0.09
CA THR A 298 7.96 -24.05 0.33
C THR A 298 9.00 -22.94 0.40
N THR A 299 8.54 -21.68 0.33
CA THR A 299 9.40 -20.49 0.44
C THR A 299 9.78 -20.21 1.89
N GLY A 300 11.02 -19.80 2.15
CA GLY A 300 11.48 -19.35 3.47
C GLY A 300 10.73 -18.12 4.00
N ALA A 301 9.99 -17.41 3.15
CA ALA A 301 9.20 -16.24 3.53
C ALA A 301 8.13 -16.52 4.60
N TRP A 302 7.67 -17.76 4.74
CA TRP A 302 6.72 -18.17 5.79
C TRP A 302 7.21 -17.84 7.21
N THR A 303 8.52 -18.03 7.46
CA THR A 303 9.15 -17.74 8.77
C THR A 303 9.01 -16.26 9.16
N LEU A 304 8.89 -15.36 8.18
CA LEU A 304 8.85 -13.92 8.39
C LEU A 304 7.49 -13.42 8.88
N ILE A 305 6.41 -14.19 8.72
CA ILE A 305 5.07 -13.80 9.17
C ILE A 305 5.08 -13.39 10.65
N SER A 306 5.79 -14.16 11.47
CA SER A 306 5.96 -13.93 12.91
C SER A 306 6.51 -12.54 13.27
N LYS A 307 7.21 -11.87 12.35
CA LYS A 307 7.77 -10.52 12.56
C LYS A 307 6.74 -9.41 12.37
N PHE A 308 5.60 -9.70 11.73
CA PHE A 308 4.60 -8.70 11.36
C PHE A 308 3.29 -8.81 12.13
N ILE A 309 3.05 -9.94 12.80
CA ILE A 309 1.86 -10.16 13.63
C ILE A 309 2.28 -10.42 15.08
N ARG A 310 1.45 -9.98 16.03
CA ARG A 310 1.70 -10.23 17.46
C ARG A 310 1.19 -11.58 17.94
N VAL A 311 0.33 -12.22 17.14
CA VAL A 311 -0.25 -13.54 17.42
C VAL A 311 0.87 -14.58 17.41
N PRO A 312 0.89 -15.53 18.37
CA PRO A 312 1.86 -16.63 18.35
C PRO A 312 1.83 -17.38 17.02
N VAL A 313 3.01 -17.62 16.43
CA VAL A 313 3.16 -18.40 15.19
C VAL A 313 3.88 -19.71 15.52
N GLU A 314 3.19 -20.82 15.34
CA GLU A 314 3.78 -22.16 15.35
C GLU A 314 4.12 -22.58 13.93
N HIS A 315 5.36 -22.96 13.69
CA HIS A 315 5.84 -23.31 12.36
C HIS A 315 6.37 -24.74 12.36
N TYR A 316 5.65 -25.64 11.69
CA TYR A 316 5.96 -27.06 11.57
C TYR A 316 6.51 -27.36 10.19
N ARG A 317 7.84 -27.53 10.10
CA ARG A 317 8.52 -28.00 8.89
C ARG A 317 8.54 -29.52 8.83
N ILE A 318 7.75 -30.08 7.92
CA ILE A 318 7.55 -31.51 7.78
C ILE A 318 8.60 -32.10 6.85
N ASN A 319 9.41 -33.01 7.38
CA ASN A 319 10.40 -33.72 6.58
C ASN A 319 9.74 -34.80 5.72
N ARG A 320 9.97 -34.75 4.41
CA ARG A 320 9.51 -35.80 3.48
C ARG A 320 10.30 -37.08 3.70
N VAL A 321 9.59 -38.22 3.81
CA VAL A 321 10.23 -39.55 3.83
C VAL A 321 10.60 -39.98 2.40
N ALA A 322 9.66 -39.83 1.47
CA ALA A 322 9.91 -39.99 0.04
C ALA A 322 9.76 -38.61 -0.61
N LYS A 323 10.82 -38.12 -1.28
CA LYS A 323 10.85 -36.74 -1.83
C LYS A 323 9.64 -36.36 -2.70
N HIS A 324 9.09 -37.33 -3.44
CA HIS A 324 7.95 -37.13 -4.31
C HIS A 324 6.57 -37.14 -3.61
N LYS A 325 6.51 -37.41 -2.30
CA LYS A 325 5.26 -37.46 -1.53
C LYS A 325 5.28 -36.42 -0.43
N SER A 326 4.31 -35.50 -0.45
CA SER A 326 4.10 -34.59 0.66
C SER A 326 3.51 -35.33 1.86
N LEU A 327 3.88 -34.89 3.06
CA LEU A 327 3.29 -35.31 4.33
C LEU A 327 2.61 -34.12 5.03
N VAL A 328 2.46 -32.99 4.34
CA VAL A 328 1.88 -31.77 4.89
C VAL A 328 0.41 -32.00 5.23
N ASP A 329 -0.40 -32.52 4.30
CA ASP A 329 -1.85 -32.66 4.51
C ASP A 329 -2.20 -33.55 5.69
N ILE A 330 -1.52 -34.70 5.81
CA ILE A 330 -1.74 -35.63 6.92
C ILE A 330 -1.27 -35.04 8.26
N SER A 331 -0.17 -34.28 8.25
CA SER A 331 0.36 -33.63 9.45
C SER A 331 -0.53 -32.48 9.91
N LEU A 332 -1.03 -31.68 8.96
CA LEU A 332 -1.97 -30.59 9.20
C LEU A 332 -3.27 -31.16 9.77
N THR A 333 -3.84 -32.19 9.14
CA THR A 333 -5.07 -32.85 9.60
C THR A 333 -4.92 -33.37 11.02
N ALA A 334 -3.84 -34.10 11.31
CA ALA A 334 -3.55 -34.59 12.66
C ALA A 334 -3.37 -33.45 13.67
N GLY A 335 -2.72 -32.37 13.26
CA GLY A 335 -2.52 -31.17 14.06
C GLY A 335 -3.82 -30.45 14.41
N VAL A 336 -4.73 -30.28 13.45
CA VAL A 336 -6.05 -29.69 13.68
C VAL A 336 -6.87 -30.53 14.66
N CYS A 337 -6.91 -31.85 14.49
CA CYS A 337 -7.56 -32.74 15.45
C CYS A 337 -6.96 -32.62 16.85
N LYS A 338 -5.63 -32.52 16.96
CA LYS A 338 -4.95 -32.30 18.25
C LYS A 338 -5.35 -30.98 18.89
N GLU A 339 -5.38 -29.89 18.12
CA GLU A 339 -5.82 -28.57 18.59
C GLU A 339 -7.26 -28.60 19.08
N TYR A 340 -8.15 -29.29 18.37
CA TYR A 340 -9.55 -29.45 18.76
C TYR A 340 -9.67 -30.22 20.08
N TYR A 341 -9.12 -31.44 20.15
CA TYR A 341 -9.35 -32.34 21.29
C TYR A 341 -8.50 -32.03 22.53
N MET A 342 -7.24 -31.58 22.36
CA MET A 342 -6.32 -31.34 23.48
C MET A 342 -6.28 -29.88 23.92
N HIS A 343 -6.42 -28.96 22.96
CA HIS A 343 -6.26 -27.52 23.23
C HIS A 343 -7.58 -26.76 23.24
N ARG A 344 -8.72 -27.45 22.99
CA ARG A 344 -10.08 -26.87 22.97
C ARG A 344 -10.21 -25.71 21.99
N THR A 345 -9.51 -25.79 20.86
CA THR A 345 -9.72 -24.86 19.75
C THR A 345 -11.04 -25.24 19.07
N GLU A 346 -12.07 -24.40 19.21
CA GLU A 346 -13.42 -24.67 18.69
C GLU A 346 -13.62 -24.17 17.25
N SER A 347 -12.74 -23.26 16.77
CA SER A 347 -12.90 -22.64 15.46
C SER A 347 -11.58 -22.55 14.70
N PHE A 348 -11.63 -22.85 13.41
CA PHE A 348 -10.48 -22.89 12.54
C PHE A 348 -10.71 -22.05 11.30
N ILE A 349 -9.79 -21.12 11.06
CA ILE A 349 -9.63 -20.53 9.73
C ILE A 349 -8.64 -21.41 8.99
N LEU A 350 -9.09 -22.13 7.97
CA LEU A 350 -8.25 -23.01 7.14
C LEU A 350 -7.84 -22.27 5.87
N ALA A 351 -6.56 -21.96 5.73
CA ALA A 351 -6.00 -21.40 4.51
C ALA A 351 -5.41 -22.52 3.63
N SER A 352 -6.26 -23.08 2.77
CA SER A 352 -5.88 -24.01 1.71
C SER A 352 -6.92 -23.99 0.59
N SER A 353 -6.48 -24.33 -0.62
CA SER A 353 -7.37 -24.58 -1.77
C SER A 353 -7.52 -26.06 -2.08
N ASP A 354 -6.87 -26.95 -1.31
CA ASP A 354 -6.92 -28.38 -1.52
C ASP A 354 -8.26 -28.96 -1.06
N SER A 355 -8.91 -29.73 -1.94
CA SER A 355 -10.17 -30.41 -1.65
C SER A 355 -10.02 -31.53 -0.63
N ASP A 356 -8.83 -32.07 -0.42
CA ASP A 356 -8.61 -33.17 0.53
C ASP A 356 -8.96 -32.77 1.98
N PHE A 357 -8.84 -31.48 2.32
CA PHE A 357 -9.25 -30.96 3.62
C PHE A 357 -10.78 -30.93 3.83
N TRP A 358 -11.58 -31.19 2.80
CA TRP A 358 -13.00 -31.47 3.00
C TRP A 358 -13.20 -32.65 3.96
N GLY A 359 -12.35 -33.68 3.88
CA GLY A 359 -12.37 -34.81 4.81
C GLY A 359 -12.13 -34.38 6.26
N LEU A 360 -11.23 -33.42 6.49
CA LEU A 360 -10.96 -32.84 7.82
C LEU A 360 -12.20 -32.10 8.37
N VAL A 361 -12.82 -31.26 7.54
CA VAL A 361 -14.04 -30.53 7.91
C VAL A 361 -15.14 -31.51 8.31
N LYS A 362 -15.36 -32.58 7.55
CA LYS A 362 -16.38 -33.60 7.88
C LYS A 362 -16.00 -34.46 9.10
N ALA A 363 -14.72 -34.62 9.39
CA ALA A 363 -14.25 -35.39 10.55
C ALA A 363 -14.48 -34.66 11.88
N LEU A 364 -14.64 -33.33 11.87
CA LEU A 364 -14.86 -32.50 13.05
C LEU A 364 -16.19 -31.73 12.93
N PRO A 365 -17.35 -32.41 12.97
CA PRO A 365 -18.65 -31.80 12.73
C PRO A 365 -19.06 -30.74 13.77
N ASP A 366 -18.48 -30.81 14.96
CA ASP A 366 -18.74 -29.89 16.07
C ASP A 366 -17.72 -28.71 16.12
N ALA A 367 -16.78 -28.66 15.18
CA ALA A 367 -15.84 -27.53 15.04
C ALA A 367 -16.35 -26.54 13.99
N ASN A 368 -16.13 -25.25 14.22
CA ASN A 368 -16.49 -24.23 13.24
C ASN A 368 -15.35 -23.99 12.26
N PHE A 369 -15.66 -23.91 10.97
CA PHE A 369 -14.67 -23.66 9.93
C PHE A 369 -14.98 -22.40 9.13
N LEU A 370 -13.92 -21.70 8.74
CA LEU A 370 -13.91 -20.68 7.71
C LEU A 370 -12.76 -21.01 6.76
N VAL A 371 -13.01 -21.02 5.45
CA VAL A 371 -11.98 -21.41 4.46
C VAL A 371 -11.47 -20.19 3.70
N LEU A 372 -10.15 -20.01 3.69
CA LEU A 372 -9.44 -19.04 2.84
C LEU A 372 -8.80 -19.79 1.67
N MET A 373 -9.17 -19.43 0.45
CA MET A 373 -8.74 -20.14 -0.77
C MET A 373 -8.17 -19.19 -1.83
N GLU A 374 -7.62 -19.75 -2.90
CA GLU A 374 -7.19 -19.01 -4.09
C GLU A 374 -8.01 -19.45 -5.30
N TYR A 375 -8.44 -18.48 -6.12
CA TYR A 375 -9.33 -18.75 -7.24
C TYR A 375 -8.72 -19.72 -8.25
N SER A 376 -7.43 -19.58 -8.52
CA SER A 376 -6.72 -20.39 -9.53
C SER A 376 -6.47 -21.84 -9.10
N LYS A 377 -6.61 -22.13 -7.79
CA LYS A 377 -6.29 -23.42 -7.19
C LYS A 377 -7.51 -24.16 -6.65
N CYS A 378 -8.68 -23.53 -6.65
CA CYS A 378 -9.91 -24.13 -6.11
C CYS A 378 -10.88 -24.52 -7.22
N GLY A 379 -11.20 -25.82 -7.30
CA GLY A 379 -12.28 -26.34 -8.16
C GLY A 379 -13.67 -25.96 -7.65
N ASP A 380 -14.66 -25.97 -8.55
CA ASP A 380 -16.04 -25.60 -8.21
C ASP A 380 -16.70 -26.60 -7.25
N ALA A 381 -16.31 -27.87 -7.30
CA ALA A 381 -16.84 -28.91 -6.41
C ALA A 381 -16.58 -28.63 -4.91
N LEU A 382 -15.41 -28.08 -4.56
CA LEU A 382 -15.10 -27.72 -3.17
C LEU A 382 -15.97 -26.54 -2.70
N LYS A 383 -16.17 -25.55 -3.58
CA LYS A 383 -17.02 -24.38 -3.31
C LYS A 383 -18.48 -24.77 -3.08
N GLU A 384 -18.99 -25.67 -3.92
CA GLU A 384 -20.34 -26.24 -3.79
C GLU A 384 -20.48 -26.98 -2.46
N ALA A 385 -19.54 -27.88 -2.13
CA ALA A 385 -19.56 -28.62 -0.88
C ALA A 385 -19.54 -27.71 0.36
N LEU A 386 -18.69 -26.68 0.37
CA LEU A 386 -18.64 -25.70 1.45
C LEU A 386 -19.96 -24.92 1.57
N SER A 387 -20.55 -24.50 0.45
CA SER A 387 -21.84 -23.80 0.44
C SER A 387 -22.99 -24.68 0.94
N ASP A 388 -23.03 -25.95 0.53
CA ASP A 388 -24.10 -26.89 0.90
C ASP A 388 -24.12 -27.18 2.41
N ASP A 389 -22.95 -27.23 3.05
CA ASP A 389 -22.82 -27.39 4.51
C ASP A 389 -22.81 -26.05 5.28
N GLY A 390 -23.05 -24.92 4.61
CA GLY A 390 -23.13 -23.60 5.26
C GLY A 390 -21.80 -23.06 5.77
N ILE A 391 -20.68 -23.53 5.23
CA ILE A 391 -19.33 -23.12 5.62
C ILE A 391 -18.93 -21.89 4.81
N TYR A 392 -18.61 -20.81 5.52
CA TYR A 392 -18.17 -19.59 4.88
C TYR A 392 -16.77 -19.75 4.28
N TYR A 393 -16.60 -19.28 3.05
CA TYR A 393 -15.29 -19.19 2.41
C TYR A 393 -15.11 -17.87 1.66
N CYS A 394 -13.86 -17.46 1.51
CA CYS A 394 -13.50 -16.30 0.69
C CYS A 394 -12.12 -16.47 0.05
N SER A 395 -11.86 -15.66 -0.98
CA SER A 395 -10.61 -15.72 -1.72
C SER A 395 -9.57 -14.79 -1.13
N LEU A 396 -8.34 -15.29 -0.96
CA LEU A 396 -7.17 -14.48 -0.61
C LEU A 396 -6.80 -13.50 -1.74
N ASP A 397 -7.17 -13.80 -2.99
CA ASP A 397 -6.88 -12.95 -4.15
C ASP A 397 -7.64 -11.61 -4.12
N ASP A 398 -8.72 -11.53 -3.35
CA ASP A 398 -9.53 -10.32 -3.19
C ASP A 398 -8.81 -9.25 -2.37
N PHE A 399 -7.93 -9.65 -1.46
CA PHE A 399 -7.21 -8.72 -0.59
C PHE A 399 -6.11 -7.96 -1.32
N GLY A 400 -6.04 -6.64 -1.09
CA GLY A 400 -5.20 -5.73 -1.86
C GLY A 400 -3.70 -5.88 -1.59
N LYS A 401 -2.91 -6.09 -2.66
CA LYS A 401 -1.44 -6.22 -2.62
C LYS A 401 -0.71 -4.87 -2.57
N GLY A 402 -1.41 -3.77 -2.33
CA GLY A 402 -0.83 -2.42 -2.37
C GLY A 402 0.15 -2.13 -1.24
N ASN A 403 0.04 -2.85 -0.12
CA ASN A 403 0.73 -2.57 1.16
C ASN A 403 1.64 -3.72 1.63
N ILE A 404 2.01 -4.66 0.77
CA ILE A 404 2.84 -5.83 1.11
C ILE A 404 4.32 -5.69 0.73
N GLU A 405 4.71 -4.53 0.21
CA GLU A 405 6.06 -4.28 -0.32
C GLU A 405 7.15 -4.48 0.75
N GLU A 406 6.89 -4.03 1.98
CA GLU A 406 7.80 -4.21 3.12
C GLU A 406 8.09 -5.70 3.40
N PHE A 407 7.07 -6.55 3.25
CA PHE A 407 7.22 -7.99 3.44
C PHE A 407 8.00 -8.64 2.29
N LYS A 408 7.71 -8.27 1.04
CA LYS A 408 8.50 -8.72 -0.12
C LYS A 408 9.97 -8.30 0.00
N GLU A 409 10.24 -7.06 0.39
CA GLU A 409 11.60 -6.56 0.60
C GLU A 409 12.32 -7.30 1.73
N MET A 410 11.62 -7.64 2.83
CA MET A 410 12.21 -8.43 3.91
C MET A 410 12.53 -9.86 3.46
N ALA A 411 11.65 -10.49 2.68
CA ALA A 411 11.89 -11.81 2.09
C ALA A 411 13.10 -11.80 1.17
N PHE A 412 13.18 -10.83 0.25
CA PHE A 412 14.32 -10.68 -0.63
C PHE A 412 15.63 -10.47 0.14
N LYS A 413 15.63 -9.60 1.15
CA LYS A 413 16.80 -9.37 2.00
C LYS A 413 17.23 -10.62 2.76
N ALA A 414 16.29 -11.38 3.29
CA ALA A 414 16.59 -12.63 4.00
C ALA A 414 17.27 -13.63 3.07
N SER A 415 16.73 -13.85 1.87
CA SER A 415 17.35 -14.72 0.87
C SER A 415 18.70 -14.18 0.37
N LEU A 416 18.84 -12.87 0.13
CA LEU A 416 20.13 -12.27 -0.23
C LEU A 416 21.17 -12.45 0.89
N GLN A 417 20.76 -12.38 2.15
CA GLN A 417 21.67 -12.57 3.28
C GLN A 417 22.26 -13.97 3.30
N GLU A 418 21.53 -15.02 2.89
CA GLU A 418 22.06 -16.37 2.77
C GLU A 418 23.21 -16.45 1.75
N TYR A 419 23.08 -15.78 0.60
CA TYR A 419 24.18 -15.67 -0.37
C TYR A 419 25.39 -14.92 0.20
N ILE A 420 25.13 -13.86 0.97
CA ILE A 420 26.18 -13.07 1.61
C ILE A 420 26.93 -13.89 2.65
N ASP A 421 26.21 -14.66 3.46
CA ASP A 421 26.78 -15.51 4.51
C ASP A 421 27.61 -16.62 3.88
N GLN A 422 27.12 -17.27 2.82
CA GLN A 422 27.89 -18.28 2.07
C GLN A 422 29.18 -17.70 1.48
N PHE A 423 29.15 -16.48 0.94
CA PHE A 423 30.36 -15.80 0.46
C PHE A 423 31.32 -15.50 1.62
N ASN A 424 30.81 -14.99 2.74
CA ASN A 424 31.62 -14.64 3.91
C ASN A 424 32.26 -15.86 4.57
N GLU A 425 31.63 -17.02 4.48
CA GLU A 425 32.14 -18.30 4.97
C GLU A 425 33.17 -18.91 4.01
N ASN A 426 32.85 -18.99 2.72
CA ASN A 426 33.64 -19.75 1.74
C ASN A 426 34.66 -18.90 0.96
N GLY A 427 34.54 -17.56 1.01
CA GLY A 427 35.38 -16.61 0.28
C GLY A 427 35.17 -16.59 -1.24
N VAL A 428 34.21 -17.37 -1.76
CA VAL A 428 33.97 -17.56 -3.18
C VAL A 428 32.49 -17.30 -3.49
N TRP A 429 32.23 -16.38 -4.42
CA TRP A 429 30.93 -16.29 -5.09
C TRP A 429 31.10 -16.86 -6.49
N ALA A 430 30.73 -18.13 -6.67
CA ALA A 430 30.81 -18.76 -7.99
C ALA A 430 29.80 -18.13 -8.95
N ALA A 431 30.26 -17.71 -10.13
CA ALA A 431 29.45 -17.15 -11.22
C ALA A 431 28.49 -16.01 -10.78
N PHE A 432 29.07 -14.86 -10.38
CA PHE A 432 28.28 -13.67 -10.02
C PHE A 432 27.70 -12.99 -11.27
N ASP A 433 26.53 -13.44 -11.71
CA ASP A 433 25.64 -12.69 -12.60
C ASP A 433 24.52 -12.05 -11.77
N VAL A 434 24.38 -10.73 -11.91
CA VAL A 434 23.43 -9.94 -11.10
C VAL A 434 21.99 -10.29 -11.46
N ASP A 435 21.71 -10.51 -12.75
CA ASP A 435 20.37 -10.82 -13.22
C ASP A 435 19.98 -12.23 -12.81
N GLU A 436 20.89 -13.21 -12.93
CA GLU A 436 20.68 -14.58 -12.43
C GLU A 436 20.47 -14.63 -10.92
N LEU A 437 21.25 -13.87 -10.14
CA LEU A 437 21.07 -13.78 -8.68
C LEU A 437 19.68 -13.25 -8.33
N VAL A 438 19.28 -12.12 -8.94
CA VAL A 438 17.98 -11.52 -8.68
C VAL A 438 16.85 -12.47 -9.10
N ASN A 439 16.98 -13.13 -10.25
CA ASN A 439 16.02 -14.14 -10.71
C ASN A 439 15.92 -15.30 -9.72
N SER A 440 17.05 -15.86 -9.30
CA SER A 440 17.10 -16.96 -8.34
C SER A 440 16.45 -16.60 -7.00
N ILE A 441 16.72 -15.40 -6.47
CA ILE A 441 16.06 -14.93 -5.24
C ILE A 441 14.55 -14.78 -5.46
N PHE A 442 14.12 -14.24 -6.60
CA PHE A 442 12.70 -14.10 -6.92
C PHE A 442 11.99 -15.47 -6.98
N ASP A 443 12.65 -16.48 -7.56
CA ASP A 443 12.15 -17.84 -7.67
C ASP A 443 12.06 -18.53 -6.30
N VAL A 444 13.12 -18.44 -5.48
CA VAL A 444 13.15 -18.98 -4.10
C VAL A 444 12.10 -18.30 -3.23
N CYS A 445 11.93 -16.98 -3.36
CA CYS A 445 10.88 -16.24 -2.66
C CYS A 445 9.48 -16.60 -3.16
N ARG A 446 9.34 -17.18 -4.36
CA ARG A 446 8.07 -17.38 -5.07
C ARG A 446 7.29 -16.09 -5.28
N PHE A 447 7.96 -15.01 -5.69
CA PHE A 447 7.26 -13.76 -5.98
C PHE A 447 6.35 -13.92 -7.20
N THR A 448 5.06 -13.65 -7.01
CA THR A 448 4.04 -13.70 -8.07
C THR A 448 3.66 -12.30 -8.57
N GLY A 449 3.28 -12.21 -9.83
CA GLY A 449 2.88 -10.96 -10.49
C GLY A 449 2.81 -11.11 -12.02
N THR A 450 2.33 -10.09 -12.70
CA THR A 450 2.45 -10.01 -14.17
C THR A 450 3.93 -9.86 -14.58
N GLU A 451 4.28 -10.25 -15.80
CA GLU A 451 5.66 -10.11 -16.31
C GLU A 451 6.20 -8.69 -16.12
N LYS A 452 5.42 -7.67 -16.50
CA LYS A 452 5.81 -6.26 -16.33
C LYS A 452 6.05 -5.89 -14.86
N GLN A 453 5.24 -6.41 -13.93
CA GLN A 453 5.41 -6.16 -12.51
C GLN A 453 6.68 -6.79 -11.97
N LEU A 454 6.94 -8.05 -12.31
CA LEU A 454 8.13 -8.76 -11.86
C LEU A 454 9.39 -8.08 -12.40
N GLN A 455 9.41 -7.68 -13.68
CA GLN A 455 10.55 -6.95 -14.24
C GLN A 455 10.78 -5.60 -13.55
N SER A 456 9.72 -4.84 -13.27
CA SER A 456 9.81 -3.59 -12.52
C SER A 456 10.34 -3.81 -11.09
N ASP A 457 9.80 -4.80 -10.38
CA ASP A 457 10.22 -5.17 -9.03
C ASP A 457 11.71 -5.62 -9.02
N LYS A 458 12.15 -6.43 -10.00
CA LYS A 458 13.55 -6.88 -10.16
C LYS A 458 14.50 -5.69 -10.31
N ILE A 459 14.20 -4.75 -11.20
CA ILE A 459 15.01 -3.54 -11.39
C ILE A 459 15.07 -2.72 -10.10
N ARG A 460 13.94 -2.56 -9.39
CA ARG A 460 13.88 -1.85 -8.12
C ARG A 460 14.76 -2.52 -7.07
N TYR A 461 14.67 -3.84 -6.94
CA TYR A 461 15.37 -4.61 -5.91
C TYR A 461 16.87 -4.71 -6.19
N MET A 462 17.25 -4.83 -7.46
CA MET A 462 18.65 -4.72 -7.91
C MET A 462 19.23 -3.36 -7.51
N ASN A 463 18.54 -2.26 -7.82
CA ASN A 463 19.01 -0.91 -7.49
C ASN A 463 19.09 -0.67 -5.98
N LYS A 464 18.13 -1.21 -5.22
CA LYS A 464 18.01 -0.97 -3.79
C LYS A 464 18.95 -1.83 -2.94
N PHE A 465 19.12 -3.11 -3.28
CA PHE A 465 19.83 -4.07 -2.44
C PHE A 465 21.16 -4.51 -3.03
N ILE A 466 21.19 -4.83 -4.33
CA ILE A 466 22.41 -5.36 -4.96
C ILE A 466 23.45 -4.26 -5.16
N LYS A 467 23.05 -3.09 -5.69
CA LYS A 467 23.95 -1.93 -5.84
C LYS A 467 24.40 -1.33 -4.49
N ALA A 468 23.70 -1.68 -3.41
CA ALA A 468 24.05 -1.27 -2.06
C ALA A 468 25.11 -2.19 -1.42
N LEU A 469 25.47 -3.32 -2.03
CA LEU A 469 26.50 -4.21 -1.49
C LEU A 469 27.85 -3.48 -1.32
N ARG A 470 28.55 -3.81 -0.24
CA ARG A 470 29.86 -3.28 0.15
C ARG A 470 30.79 -4.41 0.54
N PHE A 471 32.09 -4.21 0.30
CA PHE A 471 33.14 -5.12 0.72
C PHE A 471 34.09 -4.39 1.67
N ASP A 472 34.25 -4.95 2.86
CA ASP A 472 35.17 -4.47 3.89
C ASP A 472 36.28 -5.51 4.12
N VAL A 473 37.46 -5.05 4.51
CA VAL A 473 38.55 -5.94 4.91
C VAL A 473 38.51 -6.09 6.43
N ILE A 474 38.29 -7.31 6.92
CA ILE A 474 38.39 -7.62 8.35
C ILE A 474 39.71 -8.31 8.66
N GLU A 475 40.34 -7.91 9.77
CA GLU A 475 41.49 -8.60 10.36
C GLU A 475 41.02 -9.62 11.41
N ASN A 476 41.33 -10.89 11.18
CA ASN A 476 41.18 -11.92 12.21
C ASN A 476 42.47 -11.99 13.04
N ARG A 477 42.48 -11.31 14.19
CA ARG A 477 43.66 -11.19 15.07
C ARG A 477 44.16 -12.53 15.63
N SER A 478 43.29 -13.53 15.76
CA SER A 478 43.69 -14.86 16.27
C SER A 478 44.40 -15.71 15.21
N GLU A 479 44.10 -15.50 13.93
CA GLU A 479 44.67 -16.27 12.81
C GLU A 479 45.72 -15.47 12.02
N ASN A 480 45.97 -14.21 12.40
CA ASN A 480 46.81 -13.26 11.67
C ASN A 480 46.48 -13.20 10.17
N SER A 481 45.18 -13.28 9.85
CA SER A 481 44.66 -13.35 8.48
C SER A 481 43.74 -12.15 8.18
N ARG A 482 43.67 -11.77 6.91
CA ARG A 482 42.75 -10.75 6.38
C ARG A 482 41.76 -11.43 5.46
N ARG A 483 40.47 -11.14 5.62
CA ARG A 483 39.43 -11.62 4.71
C ARG A 483 38.51 -10.48 4.28
N LEU A 484 37.96 -10.61 3.08
CA LEU A 484 36.87 -9.75 2.64
C LEU A 484 35.58 -10.17 3.34
N GLN A 485 34.82 -9.19 3.81
CA GLN A 485 33.45 -9.38 4.27
C GLN A 485 32.54 -8.53 3.40
N MET A 486 31.50 -9.17 2.91
CA MET A 486 30.43 -8.52 2.19
C MET A 486 29.27 -8.18 3.14
N THR A 487 28.71 -6.98 2.96
CA THR A 487 27.56 -6.47 3.72
C THR A 487 26.62 -5.68 2.79
N ILE A 488 25.36 -5.50 3.20
CA ILE A 488 24.41 -4.59 2.54
C ILE A 488 24.60 -3.19 3.14
N GLY A 489 24.98 -2.22 2.31
CA GLY A 489 25.07 -0.82 2.72
C GLY A 489 23.69 -0.29 3.15
N ILE A 490 23.63 0.28 4.36
CA ILE A 490 22.41 0.89 4.95
C ILE A 490 22.17 2.27 4.36
#